data_AF-A0A6B1IDG9-F1
#
_entry.id   AF-A0A6B1IDG9-F1
#
_cell.length_a   1.000
_cell.length_b   1.000
_cell.length_c   1.000
_cell.angle_alpha   90.00
_cell.angle_beta   90.00
_cell.angle_gamma   90.00
#
_symmetry.space_group_name_H-M   'P 1'
#
loop_
_entity.id
_entity.type
_entity.pdbx_description
1 polymer ?
#
loop_
_entity_poly.entity_id
_entity_poly.type
_entity_poly.pdbx_seq_one_letter_code
_entity_poly.pdbx_strand_id
1 'polypeptide(L)'
;MKRTLMRPVGMLAGVLVVLALWACGDSDPASTETPQQTTLIFSDLNWNTALLQNAVARTILEKGYGYETASVPGTTIPLMEALIASETNVTMEFWLPSVLAIWHEAKAAGTIVQMG
;
A
#
# COMPACT_ATOMS: atom_id res chain seq x y z
N MET A 1 -44.97 26.79 -54.19
CA MET A 1 -43.97 26.94 -53.10
C MET A 1 -44.35 26.01 -51.96
N LYS A 2 -43.63 24.90 -51.76
CA LYS A 2 -43.90 23.94 -50.67
C LYS A 2 -42.94 24.25 -49.52
N ARG A 3 -43.47 24.70 -48.37
CA ARG A 3 -42.71 24.88 -47.13
C ARG A 3 -42.53 23.50 -46.48
N THR A 4 -41.34 22.93 -46.55
CA THR A 4 -41.03 21.64 -45.95
C THR A 4 -40.89 21.83 -44.45
N LEU A 5 -41.92 21.43 -43.70
CA LEU A 5 -41.92 21.42 -42.23
C LEU A 5 -40.92 20.36 -41.76
N MET A 6 -39.81 20.80 -41.19
CA MET A 6 -38.75 19.93 -40.67
C MET A 6 -39.32 19.13 -39.49
N ARG A 7 -39.31 17.79 -39.59
CA ARG A 7 -39.91 16.87 -38.60
C ARG A 7 -39.09 16.95 -37.30
N PRO A 8 -39.71 17.16 -36.11
CA PRO A 8 -38.98 17.38 -34.85
C PRO A 8 -38.27 16.10 -34.33
N VAL A 9 -38.46 14.97 -35.01
CA VAL A 9 -37.90 13.66 -34.65
C VAL A 9 -36.37 13.65 -34.68
N GLY A 10 -35.73 14.41 -35.57
CA GLY A 10 -34.26 14.49 -35.64
C GLY A 10 -33.63 15.25 -34.46
N MET A 11 -34.35 16.21 -33.88
CA MET A 11 -33.85 17.03 -32.78
C MET A 11 -34.01 16.33 -31.42
N LEU A 12 -35.08 15.54 -31.25
CA LEU A 12 -35.33 14.74 -30.04
C LEU A 12 -34.34 13.58 -29.89
N ALA A 13 -33.98 12.92 -31.00
CA ALA A 13 -32.99 11.83 -31.00
C ALA A 13 -31.57 12.33 -30.67
N GLY A 14 -31.21 13.54 -31.12
CA GLY A 14 -29.92 14.14 -30.79
C GLY A 14 -29.77 14.52 -29.31
N VAL A 15 -30.85 15.01 -28.68
CA VAL A 15 -30.86 15.37 -27.25
C VAL A 15 -30.73 14.15 -26.34
N LEU A 16 -31.35 13.02 -26.70
CA LEU A 16 -31.26 11.76 -25.96
C LEU A 16 -29.86 11.13 -26.00
N VAL A 17 -29.12 11.27 -27.11
CA VAL A 17 -27.74 10.77 -27.24
C VAL A 17 -26.75 11.61 -26.42
N VAL A 18 -26.95 12.93 -26.34
CA VAL A 18 -26.10 13.83 -25.54
C VAL A 18 -26.34 13.66 -24.03
N LEU A 19 -27.57 13.35 -23.61
CA LEU A 19 -27.90 13.01 -22.21
C LEU A 19 -27.31 11.67 -21.75
N ALA A 20 -27.19 10.69 -22.65
CA ALA A 20 -26.57 9.40 -22.34
C ALA A 20 -25.04 9.50 -22.12
N LEU A 21 -24.38 10.50 -22.71
CA LEU A 21 -22.94 10.74 -22.57
C LEU A 21 -22.56 11.38 -21.22
N TRP A 22 -23.51 11.99 -20.49
CA TRP A 22 -23.31 12.52 -19.13
C TRP A 22 -23.72 11.54 -18.02
N ALA A 23 -24.35 10.41 -18.37
CA ALA A 23 -24.78 9.40 -17.40
C ALA A 23 -23.64 8.44 -16.97
N CYS A 24 -22.49 8.49 -17.66
CA CYS A 24 -21.21 7.94 -17.18
C CYS A 24 -20.27 9.09 -16.79
N GLY A 25 -20.78 10.07 -16.03
CA GLY A 25 -19.96 11.05 -15.33
C GLY A 25 -19.50 10.46 -14.00
N ASP A 26 -18.34 9.80 -14.04
CA ASP A 26 -17.33 9.73 -12.97
C ASP A 26 -17.87 9.76 -11.54
N SER A 27 -18.49 8.66 -11.13
CA SER A 27 -18.36 8.26 -9.73
C SER A 27 -17.00 7.59 -9.65
N ASP A 28 -15.96 8.33 -9.28
CA ASP A 28 -14.84 7.74 -8.56
C ASP A 28 -15.41 7.35 -7.19
N PRO A 29 -15.83 6.09 -6.92
CA PRO A 29 -15.72 5.65 -5.55
C PRO A 29 -14.24 5.85 -5.25
N ALA A 30 -13.94 6.71 -4.27
CA ALA A 30 -12.60 6.85 -3.73
C ALA A 30 -11.96 5.47 -3.81
N SER A 31 -10.94 5.35 -4.67
CA SER A 31 -10.21 4.12 -4.82
C SER A 31 -9.60 3.90 -3.45
N THR A 32 -10.32 3.22 -2.58
CA THR A 32 -9.71 2.19 -1.76
C THR A 32 -9.11 1.28 -2.82
N GLU A 33 -7.90 1.64 -3.28
CA GLU A 33 -6.90 0.64 -3.55
C GLU A 33 -6.91 -0.17 -2.28
N THR A 34 -7.72 -1.23 -2.25
CA THR A 34 -7.52 -2.31 -1.31
C THR A 34 -6.05 -2.62 -1.51
N PRO A 35 -5.18 -2.34 -0.53
CA PRO A 35 -3.76 -2.56 -0.69
C PRO A 35 -3.66 -3.96 -1.24
N GLN A 36 -3.02 -4.14 -2.40
CA GLN A 36 -2.87 -5.46 -3.00
C GLN A 36 -2.38 -6.36 -1.88
N GLN A 37 -3.25 -7.27 -1.41
CA GLN A 37 -3.25 -7.75 -0.02
C GLN A 37 -1.98 -8.56 0.22
N THR A 38 -0.91 -7.86 0.54
CA THR A 38 0.43 -8.40 0.70
C THR A 38 0.63 -8.52 2.18
N THR A 39 0.81 -9.75 2.66
CA THR A 39 1.13 -10.00 4.05
C THR A 39 2.43 -9.27 4.40
N LEU A 40 2.38 -8.36 5.37
CA LEU A 40 3.56 -7.66 5.86
C LEU A 40 4.32 -8.56 6.83
N ILE A 41 5.56 -8.90 6.51
CA ILE A 41 6.40 -9.81 7.29
C ILE A 41 7.32 -8.99 8.21
N PHE A 42 7.16 -9.16 9.51
CA PHE A 42 7.97 -8.50 10.53
C PHE A 42 9.18 -9.34 10.93
N SER A 43 10.31 -8.69 11.14
CA SER A 43 11.47 -9.27 11.83
C SER A 43 11.19 -9.36 13.33
N ASP A 44 11.11 -10.58 13.89
CA ASP A 44 10.78 -10.84 15.29
C ASP A 44 12.04 -11.07 16.14
N LEU A 45 12.59 -9.99 16.67
CA LEU A 45 13.76 -10.03 17.55
C LEU A 45 13.40 -10.65 18.91
N ASN A 46 14.36 -11.31 19.54
CA ASN A 46 14.11 -12.20 20.67
C ASN A 46 14.05 -11.53 22.06
N TRP A 47 13.95 -10.21 22.15
CA TRP A 47 13.85 -9.49 23.42
C TRP A 47 12.52 -8.76 23.58
N ASN A 48 12.07 -8.63 24.83
CA ASN A 48 10.70 -8.26 25.16
C ASN A 48 10.23 -6.92 24.59
N THR A 49 11.10 -5.90 24.51
CA THR A 49 10.71 -4.58 23.98
C THR A 49 10.44 -4.64 22.48
N ALA A 50 11.26 -5.36 21.71
CA ALA A 50 11.04 -5.55 20.28
C ALA A 50 9.77 -6.36 20.01
N LEU A 51 9.54 -7.44 20.77
CA LEU A 51 8.32 -8.24 20.68
C LEU A 51 7.07 -7.39 20.98
N LEU A 52 7.12 -6.54 22.00
CA LEU A 52 6.02 -5.63 22.34
C LEU A 52 5.77 -4.61 21.22
N GLN A 53 6.83 -4.00 20.68
CA GLN A 53 6.71 -3.04 19.57
C GLN A 53 6.10 -3.69 18.31
N ASN A 54 6.55 -4.90 17.96
CA ASN A 54 5.97 -5.68 16.87
C ASN A 54 4.48 -5.97 17.11
N ALA A 55 4.11 -6.40 18.31
CA ALA A 55 2.71 -6.69 18.64
C ALA A 55 1.81 -5.45 18.51
N VAL A 56 2.28 -4.29 18.96
CA VAL A 56 1.55 -3.01 18.82
C VAL A 56 1.41 -2.62 17.35
N ALA A 57 2.51 -2.61 16.59
CA ALA A 57 2.50 -2.22 15.18
C ALA A 57 1.59 -3.13 14.34
N ARG A 58 1.72 -4.46 14.50
CA ARG A 58 0.89 -5.46 13.82
C ARG A 58 -0.59 -5.31 14.19
N THR A 59 -0.90 -5.08 15.47
CA THR A 59 -2.29 -4.82 15.91
C THR A 59 -2.90 -3.60 15.21
N ILE A 60 -2.14 -2.52 15.06
CA ILE A 60 -2.60 -1.31 14.36
C ILE A 60 -2.83 -1.60 12.89
N LEU A 61 -1.92 -2.32 12.23
CA LEU A 61 -2.03 -2.67 10.82
C LEU A 61 -3.23 -3.59 10.54
N GLU A 62 -3.42 -4.61 11.36
CA GLU A 62 -4.50 -5.59 11.23
C GLU A 62 -5.86 -4.99 11.54
N LYS A 63 -5.98 -4.29 12.69
CA LYS A 63 -7.29 -3.78 13.17
C LYS A 63 -7.64 -2.39 12.65
N GLY A 64 -6.63 -1.58 12.35
CA GLY A 64 -6.79 -0.19 11.93
C GLY A 64 -6.76 0.00 10.41
N TYR A 65 -5.97 -0.79 9.70
CA TYR A 65 -5.74 -0.62 8.26
C TYR A 65 -6.12 -1.84 7.41
N GLY A 66 -6.48 -2.97 8.02
CA GLY A 66 -6.92 -4.17 7.32
C GLY A 66 -5.82 -4.95 6.61
N TYR A 67 -4.54 -4.77 6.97
CA TYR A 67 -3.44 -5.56 6.44
C TYR A 67 -3.35 -6.93 7.13
N GLU A 68 -2.87 -7.94 6.40
CA GLU A 68 -2.40 -9.18 7.01
C GLU A 68 -0.95 -9.02 7.45
N THR A 69 -0.56 -9.65 8.56
CA THR A 69 0.83 -9.63 9.02
C THR A 69 1.34 -11.01 9.42
N ALA A 70 2.63 -11.25 9.21
CA ALA A 70 3.36 -12.41 9.68
C ALA A 70 4.65 -11.96 10.39
N SER A 71 5.38 -12.88 11.01
CA SER A 71 6.70 -12.59 11.55
C SER A 71 7.67 -13.76 11.41
N VAL A 72 8.97 -13.43 11.32
CA VAL A 72 10.08 -14.38 11.28
C VAL A 72 10.96 -14.16 12.51
N PRO A 73 11.08 -15.16 13.42
CA PRO A 73 11.91 -15.01 14.61
C PRO A 73 13.41 -15.11 14.28
N GLY A 74 14.25 -14.34 14.97
CA GLY A 74 15.69 -14.40 14.75
C GLY A 74 16.52 -13.44 15.62
N THR A 75 17.81 -13.39 15.31
CA THR A 75 18.77 -12.44 15.90
C THR A 75 19.08 -11.30 14.93
N THR A 76 19.77 -10.26 15.39
CA THR A 76 19.98 -9.02 14.64
C THR A 76 20.60 -9.22 13.25
N ILE A 77 21.67 -10.01 13.12
CA ILE A 77 22.38 -10.15 11.83
C ILE A 77 21.54 -10.91 10.79
N PRO A 78 21.01 -12.12 11.06
CA PRO A 78 20.18 -12.82 10.07
C PRO A 78 18.93 -12.04 9.68
N LEU A 79 18.27 -11.36 10.63
CA LEU A 79 17.08 -10.56 10.32
C LEU A 79 17.41 -9.28 9.53
N MET A 80 18.62 -8.74 9.68
CA MET A 80 19.10 -7.66 8.84
C MET A 80 19.33 -8.12 7.40
N GLU A 81 19.94 -9.28 7.22
CA GLU A 81 20.14 -9.89 5.90
C GLU A 81 18.80 -10.19 5.23
N ALA A 82 17.84 -10.75 5.98
CA ALA A 82 16.48 -10.98 5.52
C ALA A 82 15.77 -9.68 5.09
N LEU A 83 15.96 -8.58 5.84
CA LEU A 83 15.39 -7.28 5.49
C LEU A 83 16.03 -6.73 4.19
N ILE A 84 17.36 -6.81 4.06
CA ILE A 84 18.08 -6.37 2.85
C ILE A 84 17.67 -7.19 1.63
N ALA A 85 17.45 -8.50 1.81
CA ALA A 85 16.97 -9.41 0.78
C ALA A 85 15.46 -9.28 0.49
N SER A 86 14.75 -8.37 1.19
CA SER A 86 13.29 -8.20 1.10
C SER A 86 12.48 -9.46 1.47
N GLU A 87 13.04 -10.36 2.28
CA GLU A 87 12.33 -11.51 2.87
C GLU A 87 11.46 -11.10 4.06
N THR A 88 11.88 -10.06 4.79
CA THR A 88 11.03 -9.33 5.73
C THR A 88 10.83 -7.89 5.24
N ASN A 89 9.76 -7.23 5.71
CA ASN A 89 9.40 -5.87 5.31
C ASN A 89 9.72 -4.83 6.38
N VAL A 90 9.62 -5.19 7.66
CA VAL A 90 9.73 -4.23 8.77
C VAL A 90 10.54 -4.84 9.91
N THR A 91 11.52 -4.08 10.40
CA THR A 91 12.16 -4.31 11.71
C THR A 91 11.90 -3.09 12.59
N MET A 92 11.15 -3.27 13.67
CA MET A 92 10.71 -2.16 14.54
C MET A 92 11.83 -1.58 15.42
N GLU A 93 12.82 -2.40 15.79
CA GLU A 93 13.88 -2.02 16.71
C GLU A 93 15.25 -2.40 16.13
N PHE A 94 16.18 -1.45 16.06
CA PHE A 94 17.56 -1.70 15.64
C PHE A 94 18.57 -0.97 16.53
N TRP A 95 19.56 -1.70 17.03
CA TRP A 95 20.68 -1.15 17.78
C TRP A 95 21.89 -0.96 16.86
N LEU A 96 21.91 0.17 16.15
CA LEU A 96 22.83 0.45 15.04
C LEU A 96 24.32 0.21 15.30
N PRO A 97 24.91 0.52 16.47
CA PRO A 97 26.35 0.31 16.67
C PRO A 97 26.82 -1.12 16.40
N SER A 98 25.94 -2.12 16.59
CA SER A 98 26.27 -3.53 16.34
C SER A 98 26.33 -3.91 14.86
N VAL A 99 25.72 -3.13 13.98
CA VAL A 99 25.53 -3.45 12.55
C VAL A 99 25.81 -2.26 11.62
N LEU A 100 26.52 -1.25 12.13
CA LEU A 100 26.58 0.07 11.50
C LEU A 100 27.12 0.05 10.07
N ALA A 101 28.12 -0.78 9.81
CA ALA A 101 28.71 -0.93 8.48
C ALA A 101 27.69 -1.46 7.46
N ILE A 102 27.02 -2.57 7.78
CA ILE A 102 26.01 -3.21 6.92
C ILE A 102 24.83 -2.24 6.72
N TRP A 103 24.46 -1.50 7.77
CA TRP A 103 23.35 -0.55 7.72
C TRP A 103 23.63 0.60 6.76
N HIS A 104 24.83 1.17 6.80
CA HIS A 104 25.22 2.24 5.89
C HIS A 104 25.27 1.77 4.45
N GLU A 105 25.80 0.57 4.19
CA GLU A 105 25.85 -0.01 2.85
C GLU A 105 24.44 -0.24 2.29
N ALA A 106 23.57 -0.89 3.07
CA ALA A 106 22.19 -1.16 2.67
C ALA A 106 21.38 0.12 2.43
N LYS A 107 21.53 1.13 3.30
CA LYS A 107 20.88 2.43 3.09
C LYS A 107 21.39 3.15 1.85
N ALA A 108 22.70 3.14 1.60
CA ALA A 108 23.27 3.76 0.41
C ALA A 108 22.83 3.06 -0.88
N ALA A 109 22.67 1.72 -0.83
CA ALA A 109 22.13 0.92 -1.92
C ALA A 109 20.61 1.10 -2.13
N GLY A 110 19.90 1.70 -1.15
CA GLY A 110 18.45 1.86 -1.19
C GLY A 110 17.66 0.57 -0.95
N THR A 111 18.30 -0.49 -0.45
CA THR A 111 17.64 -1.76 -0.14
C THR A 111 16.84 -1.69 1.16
N ILE A 112 17.16 -0.72 2.04
CA ILE A 112 16.41 -0.43 3.25
C ILE A 112 16.14 1.07 3.37
N VAL A 113 15.01 1.40 4.00
CA VAL A 113 14.62 2.78 4.32
C VAL A 113 14.43 2.92 5.82
N GLN A 114 14.99 3.97 6.40
CA GLN A 114 14.79 4.30 7.81
C GLN A 114 13.53 5.16 7.97
N MET A 115 12.59 4.71 8.80
CA MET A 115 11.29 5.38 9.03
C MET A 115 11.18 6.11 10.37
N GLY A 116 12.25 6.09 11.19
CA GLY A 116 12.34 6.68 12.54
C GLY A 116 13.70 6.47 13.17
#